data_AF-A0A951DEE4-F1
#
_entry.id   AF-A0A951DEE4-F1
#
_cell.length_a   1.000
_cell.length_b   1.000
_cell.length_c   1.000
_cell.angle_alpha   90.00
_cell.angle_beta   90.00
_cell.angle_gamma   90.00
#
_symmetry.space_group_name_H-M   'P 1'
#
loop_
_entity.id
_entity.type
_entity.pdbx_description
1 polymer ?
#
loop_
_entity_poly.entity_id
_entity_poly.type
_entity_poly.pdbx_seq_one_letter_code
_entity_poly.pdbx_strand_id
1 'polypeptide(L)' 'LDVESKAYVDAGLKYLRVIEAELLGRIERDPRLLRLPLIRSAKRLSIGLDEAAWKEMLSA' A
#
# COMPACT_ATOMS: atom_id res chain seq x y z
N LEU A 1 2.64 3.04 -1.66
CA LEU A 1 2.59 2.41 -3.00
C LEU A 1 3.76 1.47 -3.13
N ASP A 2 3.58 0.35 -3.82
CA ASP A 2 4.65 -0.58 -4.13
C ASP A 2 5.32 -0.17 -5.46
N VAL A 3 6.27 0.76 -5.37
CA VAL A 3 6.90 1.41 -6.54
C VAL A 3 7.80 0.47 -7.35
N GLU A 4 8.20 -0.66 -6.77
CA GLU A 4 9.03 -1.68 -7.43
C GLU A 4 8.18 -2.82 -8.02
N SER A 5 6.89 -2.86 -7.69
CA SER A 5 5.99 -3.89 -8.20
C SER A 5 5.81 -3.81 -9.72
N LYS A 6 5.62 -4.98 -10.33
CA LYS A 6 5.23 -5.10 -11.74
C LYS A 6 3.94 -4.32 -12.03
N ALA A 7 2.97 -4.33 -11.13
CA ALA A 7 1.71 -3.59 -11.29
C ALA A 7 1.94 -2.07 -11.39
N TYR A 8 2.87 -1.52 -10.60
CA TYR A 8 3.22 -0.10 -10.65
C TYR A 8 3.94 0.29 -11.95
N VAL A 9 4.86 -0.57 -12.42
CA VAL A 9 5.59 -0.38 -13.68
C VAL A 9 4.65 -0.48 -14.88
N ASP A 10 3.82 -1.53 -14.93
CA ASP A 10 2.86 -1.77 -16.02
C ASP A 10 1.80 -0.65 -16.10
N ALA A 11 1.44 -0.06 -14.95
CA ALA A 11 0.53 1.08 -14.89
C ALA A 11 1.17 2.41 -15.33
N GLY A 12 2.47 2.43 -15.65
CA GLY A 12 3.19 3.63 -16.12
C GLY A 12 3.32 4.74 -15.07
N LEU A 13 3.01 4.45 -13.80
CA LEU A 13 2.87 5.46 -12.74
C LEU A 13 4.16 6.22 -12.46
N LYS A 14 5.32 5.62 -12.75
CA LYS A 14 6.64 6.28 -12.60
C LYS A 14 6.76 7.59 -13.41
N TYR A 15 6.02 7.71 -14.51
CA TYR A 15 6.14 8.84 -15.44
C TYR A 15 4.93 9.78 -15.40
N LEU A 16 3.91 9.43 -14.63
CA LEU A 16 2.66 10.20 -14.55
C LEU A 16 2.67 11.09 -13.30
N ARG A 17 2.32 12.36 -13.47
CA ARG A 17 1.83 13.18 -12.34
C ARG A 17 0.34 12.93 -12.19
N VAL A 18 -0.01 12.12 -11.20
CA VAL A 18 -1.39 11.76 -10.89
C VAL A 18 -1.83 12.53 -9.66
N ILE A 19 -3.05 13.09 -9.67
CA ILE A 19 -3.64 13.71 -8.48
C ILE A 19 -4.11 12.63 -7.49
N GLU A 20 -4.18 12.96 -6.20
CA GLU A 20 -4.49 11.98 -5.14
C GLU A 20 -5.81 11.24 -5.36
N ALA A 21 -6.86 11.94 -5.79
CA ALA A 21 -8.17 11.34 -6.05
C ALA A 21 -8.13 10.30 -7.20
N GLU A 22 -7.37 10.59 -8.25
CA GLU A 22 -7.20 9.65 -9.37
C GLU A 22 -6.32 8.46 -8.96
N LEU A 23 -5.27 8.71 -8.17
CA LEU A 23 -4.45 7.65 -7.60
C LEU A 23 -5.28 6.70 -6.74
N LEU A 24 -6.18 7.22 -5.91
CA LEU A 24 -7.09 6.42 -5.10
C LEU A 24 -8.00 5.55 -5.95
N GLY A 25 -8.63 6.13 -6.99
CA GLY A 25 -9.47 5.37 -7.93
C GLY A 25 -8.69 4.27 -8.69
N ARG A 26 -7.39 4.44 -8.91
CA ARG A 26 -6.53 3.39 -9.49
C ARG A 26 -6.23 2.27 -8.48
N ILE A 27 -5.96 2.62 -7.22
CA ILE A 27 -5.75 1.66 -6.13
C ILE A 27 -7.01 0.80 -5.91
N GLU A 28 -8.20 1.40 -5.97
CA GLU A 28 -9.47 0.68 -5.87
C GLU A 28 -9.65 -0.36 -6.98
N ARG A 29 -9.16 -0.07 -8.19
CA ARG A 29 -9.23 -0.97 -9.34
C ARG A 29 -8.14 -2.04 -9.34
N ASP A 30 -6.92 -1.68 -8.92
CA ASP A 30 -5.80 -2.61 -8.80
C ASP A 30 -5.14 -2.49 -7.41
N PRO A 31 -5.60 -3.29 -6.43
CA PRO A 31 -5.03 -3.31 -5.08
C PRO A 31 -3.55 -3.72 -5.04
N ARG A 32 -3.02 -4.36 -6.09
CA ARG A 32 -1.60 -4.79 -6.17
C ARG A 32 -0.64 -3.60 -6.30
N LEU A 33 -1.16 -2.40 -6.51
CA LEU A 33 -0.40 -1.15 -6.44
C LEU A 33 0.03 -0.80 -4.99
N LEU A 34 -0.57 -1.44 -3.98
CA LEU A 34 -0.19 -1.30 -2.58
C LEU A 34 0.79 -2.40 -2.18
N ARG A 35 1.67 -2.06 -1.23
CA ARG A 35 2.53 -3.04 -0.57
C ARG A 35 1.69 -3.74 0.50
N LEU A 36 1.28 -4.97 0.21
CA LEU A 36 0.44 -5.79 1.08
C LEU A 36 1.28 -6.76 1.92
N PRO A 37 0.79 -7.23 3.08
CA PRO A 37 -0.50 -6.92 3.70
C PRO A 37 -0.57 -5.50 4.28
N LEU A 38 -1.78 -4.95 4.34
CA LEU A 38 -2.06 -3.67 5.01
C LEU A 38 -2.81 -3.98 6.30
N ILE A 39 -2.16 -3.81 7.45
CA ILE A 39 -2.72 -4.20 8.76
C ILE A 39 -2.90 -2.96 9.61
N ARG A 40 -4.09 -2.78 10.18
CA ARG A 40 -4.43 -1.65 11.04
C ARG A 40 -4.94 -2.13 12.38
N SER A 41 -4.41 -1.57 13.46
CA SER A 41 -4.91 -1.74 14.83
C SER A 41 -5.04 -0.36 15.49
N ALA A 42 -6.28 0.07 15.77
CA ALA A 42 -6.60 1.40 16.26
C ALA A 42 -5.93 2.54 15.45
N LYS A 43 -4.95 3.23 16.06
CA LYS A 43 -4.17 4.33 15.45
C LYS A 43 -2.86 3.87 14.80
N ARG A 44 -2.57 2.56 14.80
CA ARG A 44 -1.35 1.97 14.22
C ARG A 44 -1.66 1.33 12.87
N LEU A 45 -0.72 1.47 11.94
CA LEU A 45 -0.77 0.92 10.59
C LEU A 45 0.57 0.23 10.30
N SER A 46 0.52 -0.97 9.75
CA SER A 46 1.65 -1.75 9.26
C SER A 46 1.44 -2.05 7.77
N ILE A 47 2.53 -2.01 7.02
CA ILE A 47 2.54 -2.13 5.57
C ILE A 47 3.57 -3.20 5.20
N GLY A 48 3.15 -4.23 4.47
CA GLY A 48 4.00 -5.36 4.14
C GLY A 48 4.15 -6.35 5.30
N LEU A 49 5.01 -7.34 5.10
CA LEU A 49 5.29 -8.39 6.09
C LEU A 49 6.17 -7.82 7.21
N ASP A 50 5.54 -7.35 8.28
CA ASP A 50 6.21 -6.79 9.46
C ASP A 50 5.65 -7.41 10.73
N GLU A 51 6.11 -8.62 11.02
CA GLU A 51 5.66 -9.39 12.18
C GLU A 51 5.97 -8.71 13.52
N ALA A 52 7.03 -7.90 13.58
CA ALA A 52 7.39 -7.18 14.79
C ALA A 52 6.31 -6.14 15.12
N ALA A 53 5.92 -5.31 14.15
CA ALA A 53 4.84 -4.36 14.31
C ALA A 53 3.51 -5.05 14.67
N TRP A 54 3.24 -6.22 14.10
CA TRP A 54 1.99 -6.95 14.40
C TRP A 54 1.95 -7.48 15.83
N LYS A 55 3.08 -7.98 16.35
CA LYS A 55 3.18 -8.42 17.75
C LYS A 55 2.98 -7.26 18.72
N GLU A 56 3.57 -6.10 18.44
CA GLU A 56 3.36 -4.88 19.24
C GLU A 56 1.91 -4.38 19.20
N MET A 57 1.21 -4.59 18.08
CA MET A 57 -0.21 -4.28 17.95
C MET A 57 -1.12 -5.19 18.80
N LEU A 58 -0.72 -6.44 19.03
CA LEU A 58 -1.49 -7.38 19.86
C LEU A 58 -1.31 -7.13 21.36
N SER A 59 -0.17 -6.55 21.76
CA SER A 59 0.14 -6.30 23.18
C SER A 59 -0.39 -4.96 23.71
N ALA A 60 -1.18 -4.23 22.92
CA ALA A 60 -1.77 -2.93 23.28
C ALA A 60 -3.29 -3.01 23.34
#